data_AF-A0A8B8B362-F1
#
_entry.id   AF-A0A8B8B362-F1
#
_cell.length_a   1.000
_cell.length_b   1.000
_cell.length_c   1.000
_cell.angle_alpha   90.00
_cell.angle_beta   90.00
_cell.angle_gamma   90.00
#
_symmetry.space_group_name_H-M   'P 1'
#
loop_
_entity.id
_entity.type
_entity.pdbx_description
1 polymer ?
#
loop_
_entity_poly.entity_id
_entity_poly.type
_entity_poly.pdbx_seq_one_letter_code
_entity_poly.pdbx_strand_id
1 'polypeptide(L)'
;MCDFEKVLSSCECDPEICRIFECNQDISNHLYGLKSSGAVAGQSSYICPEYIILLFRSGYFVIDKTVLSLKICTSHRKRLGIAWRRPRRTCAYPGHVRNIAADRGASPSFCKEVWLQTGQILPVGSALCKKCYTRHKKEVAPLYEVNHNEELGIIGQIADQLRGSGETLAAGCIKNIG
;
A
#
# COMPACT_ATOMS: atom_id res chain seq x y z
N MET A 1 10.39 18.06 -1.49
CA MET A 1 8.97 18.18 -1.10
C MET A 1 8.34 16.80 -1.13
N CYS A 2 7.38 16.52 -0.26
CA CYS A 2 6.73 15.22 -0.17
C CYS A 2 5.54 15.16 -1.12
N ASP A 3 5.42 14.10 -1.92
CA ASP A 3 4.33 13.94 -2.90
C ASP A 3 2.98 13.53 -2.25
N PHE A 4 2.99 13.24 -0.95
CA PHE A 4 1.82 12.76 -0.20
C PHE A 4 1.09 13.87 0.58
N GLU A 5 1.55 15.13 0.49
CA GLU A 5 0.91 16.29 1.15
C GLU A 5 -0.54 16.53 0.69
N LYS A 6 -0.87 16.17 -0.55
CA LYS A 6 -2.24 16.25 -1.08
C LYS A 6 -3.12 15.08 -0.66
N VAL A 7 -2.51 13.96 -0.24
CA VAL A 7 -3.20 12.71 0.14
C VAL A 7 -3.54 12.73 1.64
N LEU A 8 -2.64 13.25 2.45
CA LEU A 8 -2.81 13.39 3.89
C LEU A 8 -2.53 14.85 4.25
N SER A 9 -3.44 15.45 5.03
CA SER A 9 -3.36 16.84 5.53
C SER A 9 -1.91 17.30 5.80
N SER A 10 -1.63 18.57 5.48
CA SER A 10 -0.30 19.21 5.59
C SER A 10 0.46 18.74 6.83
N CYS A 11 1.64 18.16 6.62
CA CYS A 11 2.62 17.97 7.68
C CYS A 11 3.72 19.02 7.52
N GLU A 12 4.30 19.45 8.63
CA GLU A 12 5.64 20.04 8.62
C GLU A 12 6.59 18.92 8.19
N CYS A 13 6.90 18.85 6.89
CA CYS A 13 7.72 17.78 6.32
C CYS A 13 9.09 17.76 7.03
N ASP A 14 9.37 16.67 7.73
CA ASP A 14 10.71 16.31 8.22
C ASP A 14 11.71 16.36 7.04
N PRO A 15 12.94 16.88 7.21
CA PRO A 15 13.98 16.88 6.18
C PRO A 15 14.28 15.49 5.59
N GLU A 16 13.99 14.41 6.32
CA GLU A 16 14.23 13.05 5.83
C GLU A 16 13.12 12.60 4.85
N ILE A 17 13.47 12.61 3.56
CA ILE A 17 12.62 12.20 2.44
C ILE A 17 13.34 11.09 1.66
N CYS A 18 12.63 10.00 1.40
CA CYS A 18 13.10 8.91 0.53
C CYS A 18 12.10 8.65 -0.59
N ARG A 19 12.49 7.83 -1.56
CA ARG A 19 11.60 7.37 -2.62
C ARG A 19 10.80 6.16 -2.15
N ILE A 20 9.62 6.00 -2.72
CA ILE A 20 8.72 4.92 -2.34
C ILE A 20 9.38 3.55 -2.57
N PHE A 21 10.07 3.31 -3.69
CA PHE A 21 10.72 2.02 -3.93
C PHE A 21 11.84 1.66 -2.92
N GLU A 22 12.37 2.64 -2.19
CA GLU A 22 13.38 2.44 -1.14
C GLU A 22 12.73 1.94 0.16
N CYS A 23 11.42 2.12 0.33
CA CYS A 23 10.63 1.60 1.44
C CYS A 23 10.34 0.10 1.21
N ASN A 24 11.35 -0.75 1.40
CA ASN A 24 11.28 -2.18 1.10
C ASN A 24 11.24 -3.09 2.35
N GLN A 25 10.82 -2.56 3.50
CA GLN A 25 10.69 -3.37 4.71
C GLN A 25 9.62 -4.45 4.52
N ASP A 26 9.89 -5.68 4.97
CA ASP A 26 8.89 -6.74 5.02
C ASP A 26 7.81 -6.41 6.07
N ILE A 27 6.57 -6.26 5.62
CA ILE A 27 5.41 -5.92 6.44
C ILE A 27 4.43 -7.09 6.62
N SER A 28 4.85 -8.32 6.29
CA SER A 28 3.97 -9.49 6.31
C SER A 28 3.38 -9.75 7.70
N ASN A 29 4.17 -9.61 8.75
CA ASN A 29 3.72 -9.71 10.14
C ASN A 29 2.69 -8.62 10.51
N HIS A 30 2.86 -7.40 9.97
CA HIS A 30 1.91 -6.32 10.18
C HIS A 30 0.55 -6.64 9.54
N LEU A 31 0.55 -7.15 8.30
CA LEU A 31 -0.67 -7.58 7.61
C LEU A 31 -1.34 -8.77 8.30
N TYR A 32 -0.56 -9.71 8.83
CA TYR A 32 -1.06 -10.83 9.61
C TYR A 32 -1.81 -10.36 10.87
N GLY A 33 -1.20 -9.45 11.64
CA GLY A 33 -1.82 -8.85 12.83
C GLY A 33 -3.13 -8.09 12.52
N LEU A 34 -3.26 -7.55 11.31
CA LEU A 34 -4.48 -6.89 10.83
C LEU A 34 -5.52 -7.85 10.24
N LYS A 35 -5.21 -9.15 10.15
CA LYS A 35 -5.99 -10.18 9.45
C LYS A 35 -6.25 -9.80 7.98
N SER A 36 -5.26 -9.15 7.37
CA SER A 36 -5.28 -8.66 5.99
C SER A 36 -4.17 -9.26 5.13
N SER A 37 -3.39 -10.20 5.66
CA SER A 37 -2.53 -11.07 4.86
C SER A 37 -3.47 -11.91 3.98
N GLY A 38 -3.66 -11.50 2.73
CA GLY A 38 -4.53 -12.17 1.77
C GLY A 38 -4.02 -13.56 1.35
N ALA A 39 -3.15 -14.19 2.14
CA ALA A 39 -2.69 -15.54 1.91
C ALA A 39 -3.90 -16.48 1.86
N VAL A 40 -4.19 -16.88 0.63
CA VAL A 40 -4.63 -18.22 0.27
C VAL A 40 -4.04 -19.19 1.30
N ALA A 41 -4.90 -19.93 1.98
CA ALA A 41 -4.49 -20.96 2.91
C ALA A 41 -3.34 -21.79 2.28
N GLY A 42 -2.13 -21.71 2.83
CA GLY A 42 -1.03 -22.63 2.49
C GLY A 42 0.23 -22.09 1.79
N GLN A 43 0.38 -20.79 1.46
CA GLN A 43 1.66 -20.27 0.95
C GLN A 43 2.47 -19.58 2.06
N SER A 44 3.63 -20.15 2.40
CA SER A 44 4.43 -19.85 3.58
C SER A 44 5.47 -18.73 3.43
N SER A 45 5.53 -18.00 2.31
CA SER A 45 6.62 -17.04 2.04
C SER A 45 6.22 -15.76 1.30
N TYR A 46 4.98 -15.30 1.46
CA TYR A 46 4.56 -14.03 0.86
C TYR A 46 5.24 -12.85 1.58
N ILE A 47 6.33 -12.33 1.02
CA ILE A 47 6.95 -11.07 1.47
C ILE A 47 6.17 -9.93 0.80
N CYS A 48 5.50 -9.11 1.62
CA CYS A 48 4.92 -7.86 1.14
C CYS A 48 5.88 -6.73 1.48
N PRO A 49 6.41 -6.00 0.50
CA PRO A 49 7.23 -4.84 0.77
C PRO A 49 6.37 -3.64 1.18
N GLU A 50 6.92 -2.79 2.05
CA GLU A 50 6.22 -1.64 2.64
C GLU A 50 5.65 -0.68 1.58
N TYR A 51 6.35 -0.46 0.47
CA TYR A 51 5.89 0.44 -0.59
C TYR A 51 4.49 0.10 -1.13
N ILE A 52 4.09 -1.17 -1.11
CA ILE A 52 2.74 -1.59 -1.54
C ILE A 52 1.66 -0.98 -0.66
N ILE A 53 1.82 -1.04 0.67
CA ILE A 53 0.80 -0.48 1.57
C ILE A 53 0.82 1.05 1.58
N LEU A 54 2.00 1.66 1.41
CA LEU A 54 2.11 3.12 1.32
C LEU A 54 1.30 3.63 0.14
N LEU A 55 1.46 3.00 -1.02
CA LEU A 55 0.76 3.35 -2.25
C LEU A 55 -0.74 3.04 -2.15
N PHE A 56 -1.12 1.83 -1.74
CA PHE A 56 -2.53 1.42 -1.71
C PHE A 56 -3.36 2.21 -0.69
N ARG A 57 -2.81 2.50 0.50
CA ARG A 57 -3.50 3.34 1.50
C ARG A 57 -3.62 4.80 1.06
N SER A 58 -2.81 5.20 0.08
CA SER A 58 -2.83 6.53 -0.54
C SER A 58 -3.67 6.60 -1.82
N GLY A 59 -4.25 5.47 -2.25
CA GLY A 59 -5.08 5.40 -3.46
C GLY A 59 -4.33 5.10 -4.76
N TYR A 60 -3.03 4.84 -4.71
CA TYR A 60 -2.25 4.44 -5.88
C TYR A 60 -2.36 2.92 -6.10
N PHE A 61 -3.30 2.50 -6.95
CA PHE A 61 -3.56 1.09 -7.28
C PHE A 61 -2.98 0.64 -8.63
N VAL A 62 -2.64 1.59 -9.50
CA VAL A 62 -1.89 1.39 -10.74
C VAL A 62 -0.47 1.88 -10.46
N ILE A 63 0.48 0.94 -10.40
CA ILE A 63 1.85 1.22 -9.96
C ILE A 63 2.78 1.05 -11.16
N ASP A 64 3.39 2.16 -11.57
CA ASP A 64 4.43 2.20 -12.58
C ASP A 64 5.73 2.78 -11.99
N LYS A 65 6.72 3.01 -12.85
CA LYS A 65 8.02 3.60 -12.48
C LYS A 65 7.88 4.99 -11.86
N THR A 66 6.93 5.80 -12.35
CA THR A 66 6.68 7.17 -11.89
C THR A 66 6.13 7.14 -10.46
N VAL A 67 5.13 6.30 -10.22
CA VAL A 67 4.50 6.11 -8.90
C VAL A 67 5.51 5.58 -7.88
N LEU A 68 6.37 4.63 -8.27
CA LEU A 68 7.41 4.10 -7.38
C LEU A 68 8.51 5.11 -7.05
N SER A 69 8.68 6.14 -7.88
CA SER A 69 9.69 7.19 -7.72
C SER A 69 9.19 8.40 -6.93
N LEU A 70 7.91 8.40 -6.51
CA LEU A 70 7.35 9.42 -5.61
C LEU A 70 8.15 9.48 -4.29
N LYS A 71 8.20 10.68 -3.73
CA LYS A 71 8.94 11.03 -2.51
C LYS A 71 8.01 11.07 -1.30
N ILE A 72 8.40 10.36 -0.25
CA ILE A 72 7.66 10.28 1.01
C ILE A 72 8.53 10.75 2.18
N CYS A 73 7.97 11.58 3.06
CA CYS A 73 8.63 11.98 4.30
C CYS A 73 8.40 10.94 5.41
N THR A 74 9.25 10.93 6.43
CA THR A 74 9.14 10.02 7.59
C THR A 74 7.78 10.08 8.28
N SER A 75 7.16 11.26 8.36
CA SER A 75 5.82 11.43 8.96
C SER A 75 4.72 10.70 8.16
N HIS A 76 4.66 10.91 6.84
CA HIS A 76 3.70 10.23 5.97
C HIS A 76 3.98 8.73 5.89
N ARG A 77 5.25 8.31 5.83
CA ARG A 77 5.63 6.90 5.87
C ARG A 77 5.12 6.22 7.14
N LYS A 78 5.26 6.85 8.32
CA LYS A 78 4.70 6.31 9.57
C LYS A 78 3.17 6.22 9.51
N ARG A 79 2.48 7.26 9.05
CA ARG A 79 1.01 7.30 8.97
C ARG A 79 0.44 6.26 8.02
N LEU A 80 1.13 5.97 6.91
CA LEU A 80 0.68 5.03 5.88
C LEU A 80 1.26 3.62 6.04
N GLY A 81 2.40 3.48 6.69
CA GLY A 81 3.18 2.25 6.76
C GLY A 81 2.85 1.39 7.98
N ILE A 82 3.88 0.83 8.60
CA ILE A 82 3.75 -0.17 9.69
C ILE A 82 3.15 0.40 10.99
N ALA A 83 3.23 1.71 11.21
CA ALA A 83 2.65 2.34 12.39
C ALA A 83 1.14 2.62 12.23
N TRP A 84 0.58 2.47 11.03
CA TRP A 84 -0.86 2.57 10.81
C TRP A 84 -1.60 1.55 11.69
N ARG A 85 -2.73 1.95 12.26
CA ARG A 85 -3.61 1.10 13.05
C ARG A 85 -5.02 1.22 12.50
N ARG A 86 -5.77 0.13 12.63
CA ARG A 86 -7.16 0.08 12.19
C ARG A 86 -7.98 1.15 12.94
N PRO A 87 -8.61 2.11 12.24
CA PRO A 87 -9.26 3.25 12.89
C PRO A 87 -10.59 2.87 13.56
N ARG A 88 -11.27 1.81 13.08
CA ARG A 88 -12.56 1.36 13.59
C ARG A 88 -12.61 -0.16 13.68
N ARG A 89 -13.32 -0.69 14.67
CA ARG A 89 -13.56 -2.15 14.81
C ARG A 89 -14.82 -2.62 14.06
N THR A 90 -15.61 -1.70 13.51
CA THR A 90 -16.79 -1.97 12.70
C THR A 90 -16.44 -2.06 11.22
N CYS A 91 -17.28 -2.76 10.45
CA CYS A 91 -17.12 -2.94 9.02
C CYS A 91 -16.99 -1.59 8.28
N ALA A 92 -15.94 -1.44 7.49
CA ALA A 92 -15.60 -0.25 6.71
C ALA A 92 -15.87 -0.45 5.19
N TYR A 93 -16.56 -1.51 4.81
CA TYR A 93 -16.88 -1.76 3.40
C TYR A 93 -17.74 -0.61 2.83
N PRO A 94 -17.41 -0.05 1.64
CA PRO A 94 -18.21 0.98 0.98
C PRO A 94 -19.71 0.67 0.91
N GLY A 95 -20.54 1.64 1.33
CA GLY A 95 -22.00 1.48 1.38
C GLY A 95 -22.52 0.59 2.52
N HIS A 96 -21.67 0.12 3.44
CA HIS A 96 -22.13 -0.54 4.66
C HIS A 96 -22.57 0.48 5.71
N VAL A 97 -23.85 0.46 6.07
CA VAL A 97 -24.43 1.45 6.99
C VAL A 97 -24.53 0.95 8.45
N ARG A 98 -24.46 -0.37 8.68
CA ARG A 98 -24.66 -0.95 10.02
C ARG A 98 -23.38 -0.99 10.84
N ASN A 99 -23.49 -0.85 12.16
CA ASN A 99 -22.36 -1.03 13.09
C ASN A 99 -22.11 -2.51 13.40
N ILE A 100 -21.65 -3.27 12.40
CA ILE A 100 -21.34 -4.70 12.56
C ILE A 100 -19.86 -4.88 12.90
N ALA A 101 -19.57 -5.69 13.92
CA ALA A 101 -18.22 -6.08 14.28
C ALA A 101 -17.50 -6.79 13.12
N ALA A 102 -16.26 -6.40 12.88
CA ALA A 102 -15.42 -7.00 11.85
C ALA A 102 -14.55 -8.13 12.41
N ASP A 103 -14.43 -9.21 11.65
CA ASP A 103 -13.58 -10.37 11.96
C ASP A 103 -12.34 -10.46 11.07
N ARG A 104 -12.27 -9.66 9.99
CA ARG A 104 -11.21 -9.68 8.98
C ARG A 104 -10.66 -8.29 8.68
N GLY A 105 -9.47 -8.24 8.10
CA GLY A 105 -8.87 -7.04 7.51
C GLY A 105 -8.95 -7.07 5.99
N ALA A 106 -9.11 -5.92 5.35
CA ALA A 106 -9.05 -5.79 3.90
C ALA A 106 -7.62 -6.05 3.40
N SER A 107 -7.43 -7.05 2.54
CA SER A 107 -6.14 -7.33 1.89
C SER A 107 -5.86 -6.31 0.77
N PRO A 108 -4.60 -6.17 0.31
CA PRO A 108 -4.28 -5.34 -0.85
C PRO A 108 -5.16 -5.62 -2.08
N SER A 109 -5.33 -6.90 -2.45
CA SER A 109 -6.21 -7.32 -3.54
C SER A 109 -7.66 -6.88 -3.34
N PHE A 110 -8.22 -7.11 -2.14
CA PHE A 110 -9.58 -6.67 -1.80
C PHE A 110 -9.74 -5.16 -1.92
N CYS A 111 -8.75 -4.38 -1.47
CA CYS A 111 -8.77 -2.92 -1.59
C CYS A 111 -8.78 -2.47 -3.05
N LYS A 112 -7.98 -3.13 -3.91
CA LYS A 112 -7.96 -2.84 -5.35
C LYS A 112 -9.26 -3.25 -6.04
N GLU A 113 -9.81 -4.42 -5.73
CA GLU A 113 -11.13 -4.89 -6.20
C GLU A 113 -12.23 -3.87 -5.84
N VAL A 114 -12.24 -3.37 -4.60
CA VAL A 114 -13.16 -2.32 -4.15
C VAL A 114 -12.96 -1.02 -4.92
N TRP A 115 -11.72 -0.59 -5.12
CA TRP A 115 -11.42 0.63 -5.86
C TRP A 115 -11.87 0.53 -7.32
N LEU A 116 -11.58 -0.58 -8.01
CA LEU A 116 -12.06 -0.82 -9.38
C LEU A 116 -13.59 -0.79 -9.47
N GLN A 117 -14.28 -1.35 -8.48
CA GLN A 117 -15.74 -1.38 -8.45
C GLN A 117 -16.37 -0.01 -8.16
N THR A 118 -15.80 0.75 -7.22
CA THR A 118 -16.51 1.86 -6.57
C THR A 118 -15.84 3.21 -6.73
N GLY A 119 -14.58 3.25 -7.16
CA GLY A 119 -13.72 4.43 -7.12
C GLY A 119 -13.33 4.87 -5.70
N GLN A 120 -13.80 4.20 -4.64
CA GLN A 120 -13.53 4.58 -3.26
C GLN A 120 -12.26 3.91 -2.72
N ILE A 121 -11.48 4.66 -1.95
CA ILE A 121 -10.27 4.15 -1.29
C ILE A 121 -10.66 3.48 0.02
N LEU A 122 -10.47 2.16 0.08
CA LEU A 122 -10.51 1.39 1.33
C LEU A 122 -9.06 1.11 1.78
N PRO A 123 -8.56 1.70 2.88
CA PRO A 123 -7.18 1.48 3.32
C PRO A 123 -6.92 0.00 3.65
N VAL A 124 -5.77 -0.53 3.23
CA VAL A 124 -5.34 -1.90 3.55
C VAL A 124 -5.32 -2.11 5.07
N GLY A 125 -5.94 -3.21 5.52
CA GLY A 125 -6.12 -3.54 6.94
C GLY A 125 -7.43 -3.05 7.57
N SER A 126 -8.25 -2.32 6.81
CA SER A 126 -9.57 -1.86 7.26
C SER A 126 -10.46 -3.03 7.68
N ALA A 127 -11.30 -2.81 8.69
CA ALA A 127 -12.17 -3.84 9.24
C ALA A 127 -13.26 -4.26 8.24
N LEU A 128 -13.42 -5.56 8.02
CA LEU A 128 -14.48 -6.13 7.19
C LEU A 128 -15.28 -7.16 7.99
N CYS A 129 -16.60 -7.10 7.91
CA CYS A 129 -17.45 -8.17 8.41
C CYS A 129 -17.55 -9.32 7.41
N LYS A 130 -17.69 -10.54 7.91
CA LYS A 130 -17.86 -11.77 7.12
C LYS A 130 -18.84 -11.62 5.96
N LYS A 131 -20.02 -11.01 6.18
CA LYS A 131 -21.04 -10.85 5.13
C LYS A 131 -20.54 -10.01 3.95
N CYS A 132 -19.93 -8.85 4.21
CA CYS A 132 -19.43 -7.99 3.14
C CYS A 132 -18.23 -8.64 2.44
N TYR A 133 -17.33 -9.26 3.20
CA TYR A 133 -16.18 -9.96 2.63
C TYR A 133 -16.61 -11.11 1.70
N THR A 134 -17.48 -12.01 2.18
CA THR A 134 -17.95 -13.16 1.39
C THR A 134 -18.74 -12.73 0.16
N ARG A 135 -19.62 -11.73 0.29
CA ARG A 135 -20.34 -11.19 -0.86
C ARG A 135 -19.39 -10.63 -1.91
N HIS A 136 -18.41 -9.82 -1.50
CA HIS A 136 -17.43 -9.25 -2.41
C HIS A 136 -16.62 -10.33 -3.13
N LYS A 137 -16.17 -11.37 -2.42
CA LYS A 137 -15.46 -12.49 -3.06
C LYS A 137 -16.33 -13.30 -4.03
N LYS A 138 -17.66 -13.32 -3.84
CA LYS A 138 -18.57 -14.03 -4.73
C LYS A 138 -18.99 -13.20 -5.95
N GLU A 139 -19.22 -11.91 -5.76
CA GLU A 139 -19.89 -11.06 -6.76
C GLU A 139 -18.97 -10.04 -7.43
N VAL A 140 -17.88 -9.63 -6.75
CA VAL A 140 -17.01 -8.56 -7.21
C VAL A 140 -15.68 -9.11 -7.70
N ALA A 141 -14.99 -9.89 -6.87
CA ALA A 141 -13.68 -10.44 -7.24
C ALA A 141 -13.65 -11.16 -8.61
N PRO A 142 -14.68 -11.92 -9.03
CA PRO A 142 -14.70 -12.54 -10.37
C PRO A 142 -14.85 -11.55 -11.54
N LEU A 143 -15.35 -10.34 -11.29
CA LEU A 143 -15.51 -9.29 -12.31
C LEU A 143 -14.25 -8.43 -12.46
N TYR A 144 -13.39 -8.44 -11.45
CA TYR A 144 -12.16 -7.66 -11.39
C TYR A 144 -11.02 -8.64 -11.12
N GLU A 145 -10.56 -9.31 -12.17
CA GLU A 145 -9.49 -10.32 -12.11
C GLU A 145 -8.17 -9.68 -11.67
N VAL A 146 -7.93 -9.62 -10.36
CA VAL A 146 -6.68 -9.11 -9.78
C VAL A 146 -5.76 -10.29 -9.49
N ASN A 147 -4.83 -10.58 -10.41
CA ASN A 147 -3.73 -11.50 -10.13
C ASN A 147 -2.65 -10.80 -9.28
N HIS A 148 -2.90 -10.75 -7.97
CA HIS A 148 -2.06 -10.01 -7.04
C HIS A 148 -0.60 -10.48 -7.02
N ASN A 149 -0.35 -11.78 -7.24
CA ASN A 149 1.01 -12.32 -7.26
C ASN A 149 1.79 -11.86 -8.50
N GLU A 150 1.14 -11.88 -9.67
CA GLU A 150 1.73 -11.40 -10.92
C GLU A 150 2.00 -9.90 -10.86
N GLU A 151 1.03 -9.10 -10.39
CA GLU A 151 1.21 -7.66 -10.24
C GLU A 151 2.37 -7.31 -9.32
N LEU A 152 2.49 -8.01 -8.18
CA LEU A 152 3.63 -7.81 -7.30
C LEU A 152 4.96 -8.21 -7.92
N GLY A 153 4.98 -9.27 -8.73
CA GLY A 153 6.17 -9.68 -9.47
C GLY A 153 6.63 -8.56 -10.41
N ILE A 154 5.71 -7.99 -11.18
CA ILE A 154 5.98 -6.86 -12.10
C ILE A 154 6.46 -5.63 -11.31
N ILE A 155 5.76 -5.25 -10.25
CA ILE A 155 6.13 -4.09 -9.42
C ILE A 155 7.52 -4.31 -8.79
N GLY A 156 7.81 -5.52 -8.32
CA GLY A 156 9.11 -5.91 -7.78
C GLY A 156 10.22 -5.72 -8.79
N GLN A 157 10.03 -6.18 -10.03
CA GLN A 157 10.99 -5.98 -11.12
C GLN A 157 11.23 -4.50 -11.42
N ILE A 158 10.19 -3.67 -11.47
CA ILE A 158 10.34 -2.22 -11.67
C ILE A 158 11.14 -1.59 -10.51
N ALA A 159 10.84 -1.99 -9.27
CA ALA A 159 11.56 -1.51 -8.10
C ALA A 159 13.04 -1.93 -8.11
N ASP A 160 13.35 -3.16 -8.54
CA ASP A 160 14.73 -3.64 -8.71
C ASP A 160 15.47 -2.89 -9.81
N GLN A 161 14.81 -2.62 -10.94
CA GLN A 161 15.36 -1.77 -12.00
C GLN A 161 15.68 -0.37 -11.49
N LEU A 162 14.79 0.23 -10.69
CA LEU A 162 15.02 1.54 -10.08
C LEU A 162 16.22 1.53 -9.13
N ARG A 163 16.37 0.48 -8.30
CA ARG A 163 17.53 0.29 -7.41
C ARG A 163 18.84 0.09 -8.19
N GLY A 164 18.84 -0.80 -9.18
CA GLY A 164 20.01 -1.13 -10.00
C GLY A 164 20.41 -0.03 -10.97
N SER A 165 19.46 0.83 -11.38
CA SER A 165 19.74 1.99 -12.23
C SER A 165 20.51 3.10 -11.54
N GLY A 166 20.79 2.96 -10.23
CA GLY A 166 21.65 3.81 -9.41
C GLY A 166 21.76 5.21 -9.96
N GLU A 167 20.77 6.06 -9.67
CA GLU A 167 20.78 7.44 -10.16
C GLU A 167 22.15 8.06 -9.95
N THR A 168 22.88 8.14 -11.06
CA THR A 168 24.14 8.84 -11.21
C THR A 168 23.77 10.31 -11.29
N LEU A 169 23.29 10.87 -10.17
CA LEU A 169 23.03 12.28 -9.97
C LEU A 169 23.51 12.69 -8.58
N ALA A 170 24.78 12.42 -8.29
CA ALA A 170 25.57 13.12 -7.28
C ALA A 170 27.09 12.98 -7.53
N ALA A 171 27.54 13.16 -8.78
CA ALA A 171 28.94 13.46 -9.09
C ALA A 171 28.99 14.88 -9.67
N GLY A 172 28.82 15.87 -8.80
CA GLY A 172 28.70 17.27 -9.20
C GLY A 172 29.04 18.25 -8.08
N CYS A 173 30.02 17.92 -7.24
CA CYS A 173 30.75 18.92 -6.46
C CYS A 173 32.22 18.83 -6.85
N ILE A 174 32.57 19.47 -7.96
CA ILE A 174 33.93 19.91 -8.23
C ILE A 174 34.28 20.88 -7.10
N LYS A 175 35.04 20.41 -6.11
CA LYS A 175 35.78 21.33 -5.24
C LYS A 175 37.01 21.78 -6.03
N ASN A 176 36.85 22.87 -6.76
CA ASN A 176 37.95 23.77 -7.07
C ASN A 176 38.40 24.39 -5.76
N ILE A 177 39.62 24.08 -5.32
CA ILE A 177 40.38 24.97 -4.44
C ILE A 177 41.82 24.89 -4.94
N GLY A 178 42.30 26.03 -5.43
CA GLY A 178 43.70 26.25 -5.80
C GLY A 178 44.58 26.53 -4.59
#